data_AF-A0AAV8VNA3-F1
#
_entry.id   AF-A0AAV8VNA3-F1
#
_cell.length_a   1.000
_cell.length_b   1.000
_cell.length_c   1.000
_cell.angle_alpha   90.00
_cell.angle_beta   90.00
_cell.angle_gamma   90.00
#
_symmetry.space_group_name_H-M   'P 1'
#
loop_
_entity.id
_entity.type
_entity.pdbx_description
1 polymer ?
#
loop_
_entity_poly.entity_id
_entity_poly.type
_entity_poly.pdbx_seq_one_letter_code
_entity_poly.pdbx_strand_id
1 'polypeptide(L)'
;MEKQESNKTNGIIKEDFRGKHTNHVSVDISIRKGVKEHIESIPRIESHYCRADTKREFIEGSKTIADLHRDYTIMCQEKNINSASYRTYYEIFTKEFNIGFFCPRKDQCDLCTEYTNASEEGKQVIQEKYERHQKEKELSRKEKEITHKYLIRGHTQNAADNVHSVIEKQISRYKRSAAIYAPDQYITLIRQAKKTGRPYKVKEMSYDDFVDLKDLSKKMGIKDAYKNENGDVVRITDIKVFEIVGRAVTYCIRLVL
;
A
#
# COMPACT_ATOMS: atom_id res chain seq x y z
N MET A 1 -11.44 -89.18 -1.21
CA MET A 1 -12.88 -88.84 -1.31
C MET A 1 -13.14 -88.05 -0.02
N GLU A 2 -13.53 -86.79 0.00
CA GLU A 2 -14.44 -86.02 -0.86
C GLU A 2 -13.91 -84.60 -1.14
N LYS A 3 -14.47 -84.01 -2.20
CA LYS A 3 -14.23 -82.67 -2.72
C LYS A 3 -15.38 -81.75 -2.30
N GLN A 4 -15.06 -80.44 -2.25
CA GLN A 4 -15.95 -79.26 -2.37
C GLN A 4 -16.79 -78.95 -1.10
N GLU A 5 -16.95 -77.69 -0.68
CA GLU A 5 -17.49 -76.57 -1.47
C GLU A 5 -16.76 -75.23 -1.27
N SER A 6 -16.51 -74.57 -2.40
CA SER A 6 -16.04 -73.19 -2.52
C SER A 6 -17.21 -72.22 -2.34
N ASN A 7 -17.22 -71.46 -1.25
CA ASN A 7 -18.13 -70.34 -1.08
C ASN A 7 -17.77 -69.22 -2.07
N LYS A 8 -18.62 -69.03 -3.08
CA LYS A 8 -18.62 -67.86 -3.98
C LYS A 8 -19.04 -66.63 -3.19
N THR A 9 -18.07 -65.86 -2.67
CA THR A 9 -18.32 -64.50 -2.21
C THR A 9 -18.10 -63.55 -3.38
N ASN A 10 -19.17 -62.85 -3.77
CA ASN A 10 -19.20 -61.80 -4.77
C ASN A 10 -17.99 -60.87 -4.66
N GLY A 11 -17.32 -60.65 -5.79
CA GLY A 11 -16.16 -59.78 -5.92
C GLY A 11 -16.52 -58.32 -5.71
N ILE A 12 -16.64 -57.90 -4.45
CA ILE A 12 -16.66 -56.49 -4.06
C ILE A 12 -15.26 -56.18 -3.53
N ILE A 13 -14.53 -55.34 -4.27
CA ILE A 13 -13.23 -54.80 -3.85
C ILE A 13 -13.49 -54.02 -2.55
N LYS A 14 -12.81 -54.39 -1.46
CA LYS A 14 -12.87 -53.61 -0.21
C LYS A 14 -12.45 -52.16 -0.50
N GLU A 15 -13.18 -51.20 0.05
CA GLU A 15 -12.87 -49.78 -0.15
C GLU A 15 -11.41 -49.46 0.21
N ASP A 16 -10.77 -48.61 -0.60
CA ASP A 16 -9.39 -48.18 -0.37
C ASP A 16 -9.32 -47.21 0.82
N PHE A 17 -8.62 -47.61 1.87
CA PHE A 17 -8.39 -46.80 3.08
C PHE A 17 -7.00 -46.13 3.10
N ARG A 18 -6.23 -46.16 2.01
CA ARG A 18 -4.96 -45.44 1.91
C ARG A 18 -5.19 -43.94 2.14
N GLY A 19 -4.40 -43.34 3.04
CA GLY A 19 -4.49 -41.92 3.40
C GLY A 19 -5.60 -41.54 4.40
N LYS A 20 -6.48 -42.47 4.79
CA LYS A 20 -7.49 -42.23 5.84
C LYS A 20 -6.93 -42.66 7.21
N HIS A 21 -6.16 -41.78 7.84
CA HIS A 21 -5.65 -42.00 9.19
C HIS A 21 -6.62 -41.38 10.22
N THR A 22 -7.29 -42.20 11.02
CA THR A 22 -8.20 -41.74 12.10
C THR A 22 -7.46 -41.32 13.37
N ASN A 23 -6.13 -41.24 13.34
CA ASN A 23 -5.28 -40.93 14.50
C ASN A 23 -5.11 -39.43 14.76
N HIS A 24 -5.92 -38.57 14.13
CA HIS A 24 -5.95 -37.16 14.46
C HIS A 24 -6.74 -36.95 15.75
N VAL A 25 -6.06 -37.02 16.89
CA VAL A 25 -6.62 -36.60 18.17
C VAL A 25 -6.95 -35.11 18.07
N SER A 26 -8.23 -34.76 18.11
CA SER A 26 -8.64 -33.37 18.25
C SER A 26 -8.18 -32.88 19.63
N VAL A 27 -7.63 -31.67 19.66
CA VAL A 27 -7.32 -31.02 20.93
C VAL A 27 -8.59 -30.93 21.78
N ASP A 28 -8.44 -31.18 23.08
CA ASP A 28 -9.54 -31.15 24.03
C ASP A 28 -10.30 -29.82 24.00
N ILE A 29 -11.62 -29.88 24.08
CA ILE A 29 -12.53 -28.73 23.99
C ILE A 29 -12.27 -27.75 25.14
N SER A 30 -11.87 -28.26 26.30
CA SER A 30 -11.59 -27.47 27.50
C SER A 30 -10.34 -26.60 27.31
N ILE A 31 -9.29 -27.16 26.70
CA ILE A 31 -8.05 -26.44 26.40
C ILE A 31 -8.30 -25.33 25.39
N ARG A 32 -9.12 -25.59 24.36
CA ARG A 32 -9.52 -24.57 23.38
C ARG A 32 -10.29 -23.42 24.01
N LYS A 33 -11.18 -23.70 24.97
CA LYS A 33 -11.95 -22.68 25.69
C LYS A 33 -11.04 -21.76 26.52
N GLY A 34 -10.09 -22.33 27.26
CA GLY A 34 -9.16 -21.54 28.07
C GLY A 34 -8.29 -20.58 27.24
N VAL A 35 -7.89 -21.00 26.02
CA VAL A 35 -7.16 -20.10 25.10
C VAL A 35 -8.02 -18.93 24.63
N LYS A 36 -9.32 -19.16 24.35
CA LYS A 36 -10.24 -18.10 23.92
C LYS A 36 -10.47 -17.06 25.01
N GLU A 37 -10.75 -17.51 26.22
CA GLU A 37 -10.95 -16.63 27.39
C GLU A 37 -9.72 -15.75 27.63
N HIS A 38 -8.52 -16.30 27.47
CA HIS A 38 -7.29 -15.52 27.53
C HIS A 38 -7.20 -14.45 26.44
N ILE A 39 -7.46 -14.80 25.18
CA ILE A 39 -7.40 -13.84 24.05
C ILE A 39 -8.47 -12.74 24.18
N GLU A 40 -9.60 -13.03 24.80
CA GLU A 40 -10.65 -12.05 25.09
C GLU A 40 -10.30 -11.08 26.23
N SER A 41 -9.46 -11.50 27.18
CA SER A 41 -9.00 -10.63 28.27
C SER A 41 -8.01 -9.54 27.85
N ILE A 42 -7.41 -9.65 26.66
CA ILE A 42 -6.41 -8.70 26.17
C ILE A 42 -7.10 -7.42 25.70
N PRO A 43 -6.68 -6.21 26.15
CA PRO A 43 -7.26 -4.95 25.70
C PRO A 43 -7.07 -4.76 24.19
N ARG A 44 -8.14 -4.35 23.50
CA ARG A 44 -8.17 -4.19 22.05
C ARG A 44 -8.38 -2.74 21.67
N ILE A 45 -7.74 -2.35 20.57
CA ILE A 45 -7.86 -1.02 19.98
C ILE A 45 -8.64 -1.17 18.68
N GLU A 46 -9.68 -0.35 18.52
CA GLU A 46 -10.46 -0.30 17.30
C GLU A 46 -9.66 0.32 16.15
N SER A 47 -9.90 -0.15 14.93
CA SER A 47 -9.31 0.43 13.73
C SER A 47 -9.98 1.76 13.36
N HIS A 48 -9.80 2.81 14.15
CA HIS A 48 -10.35 4.14 13.87
C HIS A 48 -9.87 4.75 12.53
N TYR A 49 -8.82 4.20 11.93
CA TYR A 49 -8.14 4.74 10.75
C TYR A 49 -8.19 3.86 9.49
N CYS A 50 -9.02 2.81 9.47
CA CYS A 50 -9.24 2.03 8.25
C CYS A 50 -10.56 2.44 7.59
N ARG A 51 -10.54 2.49 6.26
CA ARG A 51 -11.69 2.79 5.38
C ARG A 51 -12.88 1.93 5.81
N ALA A 52 -14.10 2.47 5.67
CA ALA A 52 -15.39 2.03 6.22
C ALA A 52 -15.75 0.51 6.22
N ASP A 53 -14.94 -0.35 5.60
CA ASP A 53 -15.30 -1.73 5.26
C ASP A 53 -14.61 -2.81 6.12
N THR A 54 -13.62 -2.51 6.97
CA THR A 54 -12.91 -3.56 7.75
C THR A 54 -13.07 -3.43 9.27
N LYS A 55 -13.71 -4.42 9.91
CA LYS A 55 -13.87 -4.57 11.37
C LYS A 55 -12.68 -5.31 12.01
N ARG A 56 -11.44 -4.98 11.65
CA ARG A 56 -10.26 -5.66 12.21
C ARG A 56 -9.83 -4.97 13.51
N GLU A 57 -9.64 -5.76 14.57
CA GLU A 57 -9.19 -5.25 15.88
C GLU A 57 -7.67 -5.38 16.02
N PHE A 58 -7.05 -4.52 16.83
CA PHE A 58 -5.61 -4.51 17.03
C PHE A 58 -5.20 -4.60 18.50
N ILE A 59 -4.20 -5.43 18.78
CA ILE A 59 -3.49 -5.45 20.07
C ILE A 59 -2.31 -4.49 19.96
N GLU A 60 -1.99 -3.78 21.05
CA GLU A 60 -0.81 -2.93 21.14
C GLU A 60 0.46 -3.73 20.77
N GLY A 61 1.25 -3.22 19.82
CA GLY A 61 2.35 -3.96 19.17
C GLY A 61 3.57 -4.23 20.06
N SER A 62 3.46 -4.08 21.38
CA SER A 62 4.54 -4.31 22.35
C SER A 62 4.77 -5.80 22.65
N LYS A 63 3.74 -6.64 22.48
CA LYS A 63 3.80 -8.08 22.73
C LYS A 63 3.64 -8.88 21.45
N THR A 64 4.36 -9.99 21.31
CA THR A 64 4.20 -10.95 20.21
C THR A 64 3.26 -12.10 20.59
N ILE A 65 2.80 -12.91 19.61
CA ILE A 65 2.01 -14.13 19.88
C ILE A 65 2.75 -15.06 20.85
N ALA A 66 4.09 -15.12 20.77
CA ALA A 66 4.90 -15.93 21.67
C ALA A 66 4.96 -15.36 23.11
N ASP A 67 4.91 -14.04 23.28
CA ASP A 67 4.77 -13.43 24.60
C ASP A 67 3.38 -13.74 25.18
N LEU A 68 2.33 -13.63 24.37
CA LEU A 68 0.96 -13.93 24.81
C LEU A 68 0.77 -15.39 25.23
N HIS A 69 1.46 -16.33 24.57
CA HIS A 69 1.45 -17.75 24.96
C HIS A 69 2.22 -17.99 26.27
N ARG A 70 3.30 -17.24 26.52
CA ARG A 70 4.02 -17.28 27.80
C ARG A 70 3.13 -16.78 28.94
N ASP A 71 2.49 -15.62 28.77
CA ASP A 71 1.54 -15.06 29.74
C ASP A 71 0.39 -16.05 30.03
N TYR A 72 -0.13 -16.69 28.97
CA TYR A 72 -1.16 -17.73 29.09
C TYR A 72 -0.67 -18.96 29.89
N THR A 73 0.56 -19.40 29.65
CA THR A 73 1.14 -20.56 30.34
C THR A 73 1.30 -20.29 31.84
N ILE A 74 1.72 -19.07 32.20
CA ILE A 74 1.81 -18.62 33.60
C ILE A 74 0.42 -18.66 34.25
N MET A 75 -0.61 -18.09 33.60
CA MET A 75 -1.98 -18.12 34.13
C MET A 75 -2.55 -19.54 34.25
N CYS A 76 -2.19 -20.45 33.34
CA CYS A 76 -2.62 -21.85 33.43
C CYS A 76 -1.96 -22.57 34.61
N GLN A 77 -0.70 -22.26 34.90
CA GLN A 77 0.01 -22.81 36.07
C GLN A 77 -0.62 -22.33 37.38
N GLU A 78 -0.97 -21.04 37.47
CA GLU A 78 -1.63 -20.47 38.66
C GLU A 78 -3.03 -21.07 38.90
N LYS A 79 -3.79 -21.32 37.84
CA LYS A 79 -5.13 -21.92 37.91
C LYS A 79 -5.11 -23.45 37.96
N ASN A 80 -3.93 -24.06 37.87
CA ASN A 80 -3.72 -25.52 37.82
C ASN A 80 -4.50 -26.21 36.67
N ILE A 81 -4.53 -25.57 35.50
CA ILE A 81 -5.22 -26.03 34.28
C ILE A 81 -4.18 -26.51 33.26
N ASN A 82 -4.51 -27.56 32.51
CA ASN A 82 -3.68 -28.04 31.40
C ASN A 82 -3.49 -26.95 30.33
N SER A 83 -2.24 -26.54 30.11
CA SER A 83 -1.89 -25.51 29.12
C SER A 83 -1.90 -26.08 27.70
N ALA A 84 -2.37 -25.26 26.76
CA ALA A 84 -2.28 -25.53 25.32
C ALA A 84 -0.83 -25.41 24.81
N SER A 85 -0.46 -26.27 23.85
CA SER A 85 0.77 -26.09 23.07
C SER A 85 0.73 -24.79 22.26
N TYR A 86 1.90 -24.16 22.06
CA TYR A 86 2.06 -22.95 21.26
C TYR A 86 1.39 -23.06 19.87
N ARG A 87 1.49 -24.22 19.22
CA ARG A 87 0.86 -24.44 17.91
C ARG A 87 -0.65 -24.30 17.97
N THR A 88 -1.28 -24.94 18.96
CA THR A 88 -2.73 -24.84 19.17
C THR A 88 -3.13 -23.40 19.46
N TYR A 89 -2.36 -22.71 20.30
CA TYR A 89 -2.60 -21.30 20.63
C TYR A 89 -2.52 -20.41 19.38
N TYR A 90 -1.47 -20.57 18.57
CA TYR A 90 -1.26 -19.83 17.33
C TYR A 90 -2.38 -20.09 16.32
N GLU A 91 -2.81 -21.35 16.16
CA GLU A 91 -3.89 -21.69 15.25
C GLU A 91 -5.23 -21.09 15.68
N ILE A 92 -5.56 -21.09 16.98
CA ILE A 92 -6.77 -20.44 17.50
C ILE A 92 -6.68 -18.93 17.28
N PHE A 93 -5.56 -18.30 17.62
CA PHE A 93 -5.35 -16.86 17.46
C PHE A 93 -5.48 -16.40 16.00
N THR A 94 -4.95 -17.17 15.05
CA THR A 94 -4.95 -16.78 13.63
C THR A 94 -6.20 -17.17 12.85
N LYS A 95 -6.84 -18.30 13.18
CA LYS A 95 -8.01 -18.81 12.45
C LYS A 95 -9.33 -18.32 13.02
N GLU A 96 -9.41 -18.15 14.34
CA GLU A 96 -10.68 -17.82 15.02
C GLU A 96 -10.82 -16.32 15.34
N PHE A 97 -9.71 -15.60 15.47
CA PHE A 97 -9.72 -14.17 15.79
C PHE A 97 -9.19 -13.33 14.63
N ASN A 98 -9.96 -12.32 14.20
CA ASN A 98 -9.52 -11.32 13.23
C ASN A 98 -8.76 -10.18 13.93
N ILE A 99 -7.68 -10.53 14.63
CA ILE A 99 -6.88 -9.59 15.41
C ILE A 99 -5.51 -9.42 14.75
N GLY A 100 -5.00 -8.19 14.73
CA GLY A 100 -3.64 -7.88 14.29
C GLY A 100 -2.79 -7.27 15.41
N PHE A 101 -1.47 -7.28 15.25
CA PHE A 101 -0.59 -6.44 16.06
C PHE A 101 -0.57 -5.04 15.46
N PHE A 102 -0.75 -4.03 16.31
CA PHE A 102 -0.66 -2.64 15.92
C PHE A 102 0.78 -2.32 15.54
N CYS A 103 1.01 -2.07 14.26
CA CYS A 103 2.29 -1.57 13.76
C CYS A 103 2.14 -0.08 13.48
N PRO A 104 2.86 0.80 14.19
CA PRO A 104 2.91 2.22 13.86
C PRO A 104 3.25 2.40 12.38
N ARG A 105 2.55 3.30 11.68
CA ARG A 105 2.83 3.56 10.27
C ARG A 105 4.23 4.16 10.13
N LYS A 106 4.97 3.73 9.10
CA LYS A 106 6.34 4.20 8.81
C LYS A 106 6.44 5.71 8.50
N ASP A 107 5.30 6.36 8.24
CA ASP A 107 5.20 7.77 7.84
C ASP A 107 4.36 8.57 8.85
N GLN A 108 4.65 8.45 10.14
CA GLN A 108 4.12 9.42 11.11
C GLN A 108 4.94 10.70 11.01
N CYS A 109 4.26 11.83 10.87
CA CYS A 109 4.94 13.12 10.84
C CYS A 109 5.45 13.43 12.25
N ASP A 110 6.77 13.63 12.38
CA ASP A 110 7.45 13.89 13.66
C ASP A 110 6.78 15.04 14.43
N LEU A 111 6.44 16.14 13.74
CA LEU A 111 5.73 17.30 14.31
C LEU A 111 4.33 16.93 14.85
N CYS A 112 3.60 16.06 14.15
CA CYS A 112 2.30 15.61 14.62
C CYS A 112 2.44 14.74 15.87
N THR A 113 3.40 13.81 15.85
CA THR A 113 3.65 12.91 17.00
C THR A 113 4.15 13.66 18.22
N GLU A 114 5.08 14.61 18.05
CA GLU A 114 5.58 15.48 19.11
C GLU A 114 4.45 16.27 19.77
N TYR A 115 3.54 16.85 18.99
CA TYR A 115 2.40 17.59 19.52
C TYR A 115 1.44 16.69 20.32
N THR A 116 1.12 15.48 19.85
CA THR A 116 0.28 14.53 20.61
C THR A 116 0.90 14.08 21.93
N ASN A 117 2.23 13.93 21.95
CA ASN A 117 2.96 13.41 23.11
C ASN A 117 3.38 14.51 24.10
N ALA A 118 3.26 15.78 23.75
CA ALA A 118 3.62 16.91 24.62
C ALA A 118 2.62 17.12 25.76
N SER A 119 3.11 17.66 26.89
CA SER A 119 2.27 18.16 27.99
C SER A 119 1.49 19.41 27.57
N GLU A 120 0.46 19.79 28.32
CA GLU A 120 -0.40 20.95 28.00
C GLU A 120 0.38 22.26 27.81
N GLU A 121 1.49 22.45 28.54
CA GLU A 121 2.39 23.60 28.39
C GLU A 121 3.23 23.51 27.09
N GLY A 122 3.70 22.31 26.74
CA GLY A 122 4.44 22.07 25.51
C GLY A 122 3.56 22.19 24.26
N LYS A 123 2.26 21.84 24.38
CA LYS A 123 1.29 22.02 23.30
C LYS A 123 1.11 23.49 22.94
N GLN A 124 1.05 24.40 23.92
CA GLN A 124 0.91 25.83 23.65
C GLN A 124 2.08 26.39 22.83
N VAL A 125 3.31 25.94 23.09
CA VAL A 125 4.52 26.36 22.35
C VAL A 125 4.54 25.82 20.92
N ILE A 126 4.05 24.59 20.72
CA ILE A 126 4.08 23.90 19.43
C ILE A 126 2.79 24.16 18.62
N GLN A 127 1.74 24.71 19.25
CA GLN A 127 0.41 24.95 18.68
C GLN A 127 0.47 25.68 17.35
N GLU A 128 1.16 26.82 17.31
CA GLU A 128 1.23 27.67 16.11
C GLU A 128 1.93 26.94 14.94
N LYS A 129 2.99 26.18 15.24
CA LYS A 129 3.70 25.35 14.25
C LYS A 129 2.82 24.21 13.75
N TYR A 130 2.05 23.59 14.64
CA TYR A 130 1.13 22.50 14.32
C TYR A 130 -0.04 22.97 13.46
N GLU A 131 -0.63 24.13 13.77
CA GLU A 131 -1.71 24.74 12.98
C GLU A 131 -1.25 25.08 11.56
N ARG A 132 -0.05 25.67 11.43
CA ARG A 132 0.56 25.92 10.12
C ARG A 132 0.76 24.62 9.32
N HIS A 133 1.30 23.58 9.96
CA HIS A 133 1.49 22.27 9.34
C HIS A 133 0.16 21.66 8.83
N GLN A 134 -0.93 21.76 9.61
CA GLN A 134 -2.24 21.25 9.16
C GLN A 134 -2.80 22.06 8.00
N LYS A 135 -2.64 23.38 8.01
CA LYS A 135 -3.08 24.26 6.92
C LYS A 135 -2.33 23.97 5.62
N GLU A 136 -1.01 23.82 5.67
CA GLU A 136 -0.17 23.44 4.52
C GLU A 136 -0.56 22.05 3.98
N LYS A 137 -0.81 21.09 4.86
CA LYS A 137 -1.29 19.75 4.49
C LYS A 137 -2.65 19.79 3.81
N GLU A 138 -3.56 20.67 4.24
CA GLU A 138 -4.87 20.86 3.61
C GLU A 138 -4.74 21.54 2.24
N LEU A 139 -3.91 22.59 2.13
CA LEU A 139 -3.61 23.28 0.88
C LEU A 139 -2.98 22.31 -0.14
N SER A 140 -1.98 21.53 0.27
CA SER A 140 -1.36 20.50 -0.57
C SER A 140 -2.36 19.43 -1.04
N ARG A 141 -3.37 19.10 -0.23
CA ARG A 141 -4.45 18.17 -0.64
C ARG A 141 -5.43 18.80 -1.62
N LYS A 142 -5.72 20.10 -1.48
CA LYS A 142 -6.56 20.90 -2.38
C LYS A 142 -5.88 21.15 -3.72
N GLU A 143 -4.57 21.37 -3.73
CA GLU A 143 -3.75 21.65 -4.92
C GLU A 143 -3.39 20.40 -5.75
N LYS A 144 -4.05 19.26 -5.52
CA LYS A 144 -3.83 18.01 -6.27
C LYS A 144 -4.40 18.02 -7.71
N GLU A 145 -4.11 19.06 -8.49
CA GLU A 145 -4.10 19.01 -9.95
C GLU A 145 -2.74 19.46 -10.50
N ILE A 146 -1.76 18.58 -10.25
CA ILE A 146 -0.52 18.25 -11.00
C ILE A 146 0.56 17.97 -9.95
N THR A 147 0.71 16.69 -9.58
CA THR A 147 1.75 16.24 -8.64
C THR A 147 2.91 15.62 -9.41
N HIS A 148 4.09 16.25 -9.36
CA HIS A 148 5.32 15.66 -9.85
C HIS A 148 5.87 14.69 -8.79
N LYS A 149 5.81 13.38 -9.07
CA LYS A 149 6.26 12.35 -8.13
C LYS A 149 7.73 12.03 -8.38
N TYR A 150 8.58 12.35 -7.42
CA TYR A 150 9.97 11.92 -7.42
C TYR A 150 10.05 10.47 -6.89
N LEU A 151 10.69 9.57 -7.65
CA LEU A 151 10.91 8.18 -7.21
C LEU A 151 11.95 8.16 -6.09
N ILE A 152 11.65 7.43 -5.02
CA ILE A 152 12.65 7.09 -3.98
C ILE A 152 13.61 6.05 -4.57
N ARG A 153 14.92 6.27 -4.42
CA ARG A 153 15.95 5.34 -4.92
C ARG A 153 15.70 3.94 -4.33
N GLY A 154 15.53 2.92 -5.19
CA GLY A 154 15.34 1.52 -4.78
C GLY A 154 13.97 0.90 -5.11
N HIS A 155 12.96 1.69 -5.49
CA HIS A 155 11.68 1.17 -5.99
C HIS A 155 11.32 1.82 -7.33
N THR A 156 11.73 1.19 -8.44
CA THR A 156 11.62 1.72 -9.80
C THR A 156 10.35 1.29 -10.54
N GLN A 157 9.31 0.80 -9.85
CA GLN A 157 8.10 0.33 -10.52
C GLN A 157 6.96 1.34 -10.39
N ASN A 158 6.79 2.17 -11.42
CA ASN A 158 5.58 2.96 -11.61
C ASN A 158 4.56 2.15 -12.42
N ALA A 159 3.27 2.32 -12.13
CA ALA A 159 2.19 1.69 -12.91
C ALA A 159 2.24 2.09 -14.40
N ALA A 160 2.80 3.27 -14.72
CA ALA A 160 3.06 3.72 -16.08
C ALA A 160 4.10 2.84 -16.81
N ASP A 161 5.09 2.29 -16.12
CA ASP A 161 6.16 1.49 -16.74
C ASP A 161 5.62 0.17 -17.30
N ASN A 162 4.60 -0.39 -16.64
CA ASN A 162 3.91 -1.57 -17.14
C ASN A 162 3.24 -1.27 -18.50
N VAL A 163 2.57 -0.12 -18.63
CA VAL A 163 1.91 0.30 -19.88
C VAL A 163 2.92 0.42 -21.02
N HIS A 164 4.08 1.06 -20.77
CA HIS A 164 5.16 1.14 -21.76
C HIS A 164 5.63 -0.25 -22.21
N SER A 165 5.91 -1.14 -21.26
CA SER A 165 6.40 -2.49 -21.56
C SER A 165 5.41 -3.33 -22.39
N VAL A 166 4.10 -3.17 -22.16
CA VAL A 166 3.05 -3.91 -22.88
C VAL A 166 2.88 -3.37 -24.30
N ILE A 167 2.92 -2.05 -24.47
CA ILE A 167 2.85 -1.40 -25.78
C ILE A 167 4.08 -1.77 -26.62
N GLU A 168 5.28 -1.68 -26.06
CA GLU A 168 6.53 -2.04 -26.76
C GLU A 168 6.52 -3.50 -27.22
N LYS A 169 6.07 -4.42 -26.37
CA LYS A 169 5.91 -5.83 -26.74
C LYS A 169 4.93 -6.02 -27.89
N GLN A 170 3.82 -5.29 -27.91
CA GLN A 170 2.84 -5.40 -28.98
C GLN A 170 3.37 -4.86 -30.30
N ILE A 171 4.01 -3.68 -30.28
CA ILE A 171 4.64 -3.09 -31.47
C ILE A 171 5.75 -4.02 -32.00
N SER A 172 6.58 -4.57 -31.11
CA SER A 172 7.66 -5.49 -31.50
C SER A 172 7.13 -6.78 -32.11
N ARG A 173 6.01 -7.32 -31.61
CA ARG A 173 5.34 -8.49 -32.22
C ARG A 173 4.79 -8.15 -33.60
N TYR A 174 4.14 -7.00 -33.74
CA TYR A 174 3.58 -6.57 -35.02
C TYR A 174 4.67 -6.34 -36.06
N LYS A 175 5.79 -5.71 -35.68
CA LYS A 175 6.96 -5.50 -36.56
C LYS A 175 7.59 -6.79 -37.08
N ARG A 176 7.45 -7.91 -36.37
CA ARG A 176 7.88 -9.24 -36.85
C ARG A 176 6.95 -9.82 -37.92
N SER A 177 5.67 -9.47 -37.88
CA SER A 177 4.67 -9.93 -38.85
C SER A 177 4.50 -8.99 -40.05
N ALA A 178 4.61 -7.68 -39.85
CA ALA A 178 4.35 -6.66 -40.87
C ALA A 178 5.02 -5.32 -40.54
N ALA A 179 5.31 -4.52 -41.56
CA ALA A 179 5.82 -3.16 -41.40
C ALA A 179 4.71 -2.16 -41.02
N ILE A 180 5.11 -1.09 -40.34
CA ILE A 180 4.22 0.02 -39.96
C ILE A 180 4.52 1.19 -40.89
N TYR A 181 3.51 1.66 -41.63
CA TYR A 181 3.65 2.68 -42.68
C TYR A 181 3.02 4.03 -42.33
N ALA A 182 2.00 4.05 -41.46
CA ALA A 182 1.29 5.26 -41.09
C ALA A 182 1.21 5.45 -39.57
N PRO A 183 1.25 6.70 -39.05
CA PRO A 183 1.10 6.99 -37.63
C PRO A 183 -0.19 6.42 -37.02
N ASP A 184 -1.27 6.41 -37.79
CA ASP A 184 -2.59 5.94 -37.34
C ASP A 184 -2.58 4.44 -36.97
N GLN A 185 -1.68 3.67 -37.57
CA GLN A 185 -1.50 2.27 -37.24
C GLN A 185 -1.00 2.10 -35.80
N TYR A 186 -0.20 3.03 -35.27
CA TYR A 186 0.23 2.98 -33.87
C TYR A 186 -0.94 3.12 -32.90
N ILE A 187 -1.92 3.97 -33.20
CA ILE A 187 -3.11 4.15 -32.36
C ILE A 187 -3.84 2.82 -32.20
N THR A 188 -4.01 2.10 -33.31
CA THR A 188 -4.67 0.79 -33.33
C THR A 188 -3.89 -0.25 -32.54
N LEU A 189 -2.56 -0.31 -32.72
CA LEU A 189 -1.69 -1.23 -32.00
C LEU A 189 -1.67 -0.97 -30.49
N ILE A 190 -1.68 0.31 -30.08
CA ILE A 190 -1.71 0.70 -28.66
C ILE A 190 -3.04 0.31 -28.02
N ARG A 191 -4.18 0.56 -28.70
CA ARG A 191 -5.51 0.16 -28.19
C ARG A 191 -5.59 -1.37 -27.96
N GLN A 192 -4.95 -2.16 -28.82
CA GLN A 192 -4.93 -3.62 -28.75
C GLN A 192 -3.85 -4.22 -27.83
N ALA A 193 -2.93 -3.40 -27.28
CA ALA A 193 -1.77 -3.91 -26.54
C ALA A 193 -2.14 -4.67 -25.26
N LYS A 194 -3.23 -4.28 -24.59
CA LYS A 194 -3.68 -4.89 -23.34
C LYS A 194 -4.57 -6.11 -23.60
N LYS A 195 -4.06 -7.29 -23.27
CA LYS A 195 -4.77 -8.57 -23.46
C LYS A 195 -5.82 -8.89 -22.38
N THR A 196 -5.67 -8.35 -21.18
CA THR A 196 -6.54 -8.67 -20.03
C THR A 196 -7.14 -7.40 -19.43
N GLY A 197 -8.47 -7.33 -19.36
CA GLY A 197 -9.21 -6.19 -18.82
C GLY A 197 -9.62 -5.16 -19.88
N ARG A 198 -9.91 -3.93 -19.43
CA ARG A 198 -10.37 -2.85 -20.34
C ARG A 198 -9.22 -2.35 -21.23
N PRO A 199 -9.43 -2.22 -22.56
CA PRO A 199 -8.45 -1.65 -23.50
C PRO A 199 -8.01 -0.23 -23.11
N TYR A 200 -6.84 0.19 -23.60
CA TYR A 200 -6.35 1.55 -23.37
C TYR A 200 -7.19 2.57 -24.14
N LYS A 201 -7.59 3.65 -23.45
CA LYS A 201 -8.23 4.81 -24.09
C LYS A 201 -7.15 5.72 -24.66
N VAL A 202 -6.89 5.58 -25.96
CA VAL A 202 -5.93 6.44 -26.68
C VAL A 202 -6.65 7.68 -27.17
N LYS A 203 -6.28 8.84 -26.62
CA LYS A 203 -6.72 10.16 -27.10
C LYS A 203 -5.76 10.60 -28.20
N GLU A 204 -6.30 10.85 -29.37
CA GLU A 204 -5.57 11.42 -30.49
C GLU A 204 -5.35 12.90 -30.20
N MET A 205 -4.11 13.37 -30.35
CA MET A 205 -3.72 14.76 -30.12
C MET A 205 -3.25 15.33 -31.44
N SER A 206 -3.69 16.55 -31.74
CA SER A 206 -3.26 17.30 -32.92
C SER A 206 -2.03 18.16 -32.60
N TYR A 207 -1.43 18.77 -33.62
CA TYR A 207 -0.33 19.71 -33.42
C TYR A 207 -0.71 20.88 -32.51
N ASP A 208 -1.98 21.32 -32.56
CA ASP A 208 -2.48 22.45 -31.77
C ASP A 208 -2.54 22.15 -30.27
N ASP A 209 -2.54 20.87 -29.89
CA ASP A 209 -2.50 20.44 -28.47
C ASP A 209 -1.08 20.52 -27.88
N PHE A 210 -0.05 20.59 -28.71
CA PHE A 210 1.35 20.64 -28.27
C PHE A 210 1.82 22.09 -28.18
N VAL A 211 2.07 22.54 -26.95
CA VAL A 211 2.61 23.88 -26.70
C VAL A 211 4.12 23.88 -26.91
N ASP A 212 4.63 24.78 -27.75
CA ASP A 212 6.07 25.01 -27.86
C ASP A 212 6.60 25.59 -26.54
N LEU A 213 7.40 24.80 -25.83
CA LEU A 213 8.01 25.17 -24.55
C LEU A 213 8.94 26.38 -24.66
N LYS A 214 9.58 26.61 -25.81
CA LYS A 214 10.46 27.77 -26.03
C LYS A 214 9.65 29.05 -26.15
N ASP A 215 8.51 28.98 -26.81
CA ASP A 215 7.62 30.13 -26.92
C ASP A 215 6.87 30.36 -25.61
N LEU A 216 6.52 29.28 -24.91
CA LEU A 216 5.95 29.37 -23.58
C LEU A 216 6.93 29.95 -22.57
N SER A 217 8.21 29.54 -22.56
CA SER A 217 9.21 30.09 -21.64
C SER A 217 9.44 31.58 -21.87
N LYS A 218 9.51 32.00 -23.14
CA LYS A 218 9.56 33.42 -23.54
C LYS A 218 8.32 34.19 -23.07
N LYS A 219 7.12 33.64 -23.30
CA LYS A 219 5.84 34.25 -22.86
C LYS A 219 5.73 34.34 -21.33
N MET A 220 6.24 33.34 -20.62
CA MET A 220 6.27 33.27 -19.15
C MET A 220 7.37 34.15 -18.55
N GLY A 221 8.25 34.73 -19.37
CA GLY A 221 9.34 35.58 -18.90
C GLY A 221 10.45 34.82 -18.16
N ILE A 222 10.51 33.50 -18.31
CA ILE A 222 11.57 32.65 -17.75
C ILE A 222 12.82 32.90 -18.59
N LYS A 223 13.75 33.71 -18.05
CA LYS A 223 15.03 34.01 -18.68
C LYS A 223 16.08 32.99 -18.25
N ASP A 224 17.03 32.71 -19.14
CA ASP A 224 18.18 31.84 -18.82
C ASP A 224 19.08 32.42 -17.71
N ALA A 225 18.98 33.73 -17.46
CA ALA A 225 19.68 34.44 -16.41
C ALA A 225 18.73 35.40 -15.69
N TYR A 226 18.59 35.23 -14.38
CA TYR A 226 17.90 36.17 -13.49
C TYR A 226 18.92 37.17 -12.93
N LYS A 227 18.56 38.45 -12.85
CA LYS A 227 19.40 39.50 -12.26
C LYS A 227 18.74 40.06 -11.02
N ASN A 228 19.54 40.32 -9.98
CA ASN A 228 19.09 41.02 -8.78
C ASN A 228 18.95 42.54 -9.02
N GLU A 229 18.40 43.26 -8.04
CA GLU A 229 18.28 44.73 -8.04
C GLU A 229 19.63 45.45 -8.27
N ASN A 230 20.74 44.79 -7.95
CA ASN A 230 22.11 45.28 -8.13
C ASN A 230 22.74 44.92 -9.48
N GLY A 231 22.02 44.21 -10.36
CA GLY A 231 22.49 43.84 -11.71
C GLY A 231 23.29 42.53 -11.81
N ASP A 232 23.59 41.88 -10.69
CA ASP A 232 24.32 40.62 -10.64
C ASP A 232 23.46 39.41 -11.06
N VAL A 233 24.07 38.44 -11.73
CA VAL A 233 23.41 37.21 -12.20
C VAL A 233 23.22 36.23 -11.05
N VAL A 234 21.97 35.85 -10.80
CA VAL A 234 21.58 34.88 -9.75
C VAL A 234 21.57 33.47 -10.31
N ARG A 235 22.21 32.54 -9.59
CA ARG A 235 22.14 31.11 -9.93
C ARG A 235 20.83 30.54 -9.42
N ILE A 236 20.18 29.72 -10.24
CA ILE A 236 18.89 29.09 -9.92
C ILE A 236 18.97 28.21 -8.65
N THR A 237 20.15 27.68 -8.32
CA THR A 237 20.40 26.88 -7.11
C THR A 237 20.24 27.66 -5.81
N ASP A 238 20.43 28.98 -5.85
CA ASP A 238 20.45 29.82 -4.65
C ASP A 238 19.06 30.42 -4.36
N ILE A 239 18.12 30.23 -5.29
CA ILE A 239 16.74 30.70 -5.22
C ILE A 239 15.91 29.73 -4.36
N LYS A 240 15.40 30.21 -3.23
CA LYS A 240 14.62 29.38 -2.29
C LYS A 240 13.16 29.21 -2.71
N VAL A 241 12.58 30.19 -3.41
CA VAL A 241 11.16 30.18 -3.77
C VAL A 241 10.94 30.92 -5.10
N PHE A 242 10.09 30.34 -5.96
CA PHE A 242 9.53 31.00 -7.14
C PHE A 242 8.03 31.23 -6.92
N GLU A 243 7.59 32.48 -6.94
CA GLU A 243 6.17 32.84 -6.87
C GLU A 243 5.71 33.38 -8.23
N ILE A 244 4.78 32.66 -8.87
CA ILE A 244 4.18 33.05 -10.15
C ILE A 244 2.82 33.68 -9.86
N VAL A 245 2.72 35.01 -9.95
CA VAL A 245 1.46 35.73 -9.77
C VAL A 245 0.77 35.89 -11.13
N GLY A 246 -0.26 35.07 -11.38
CA GLY A 246 -1.06 35.16 -12.60
C GLY A 246 -2.07 36.30 -12.53
N ARG A 247 -1.87 37.36 -13.33
CA ARG A 247 -2.98 38.22 -13.78
C ARG A 247 -3.14 38.02 -15.27
N ALA A 248 -4.39 37.82 -15.69
CA ALA A 248 -4.78 37.52 -17.05
C ALA A 248 -3.95 38.36 -18.05
N VAL A 249 -3.14 37.65 -18.85
CA VAL A 249 -2.31 38.14 -19.96
C VAL A 249 -0.94 38.78 -19.61
N THR A 250 -0.52 38.90 -18.34
CA THR A 250 0.89 39.21 -18.01
C THR A 250 1.34 38.52 -16.73
N TYR A 251 2.36 37.65 -16.86
CA TYR A 251 3.04 37.01 -15.74
C TYR A 251 4.16 37.91 -15.24
N CYS A 252 4.17 38.22 -13.94
CA CYS A 252 5.24 38.98 -13.30
C CYS A 252 5.91 38.09 -12.26
N ILE A 253 7.23 37.89 -12.40
CA ILE A 253 8.04 37.10 -11.46
C ILE A 253 8.52 38.07 -10.37
N ARG A 254 8.16 37.81 -9.11
CA ARG A 254 8.66 38.58 -7.97
C ARG A 254 9.69 37.74 -7.23
N LEU A 255 10.94 38.18 -7.25
CA LEU A 255 12.02 37.56 -6.48
C LEU A 255 11.93 38.08 -5.04
N VAL A 256 11.90 37.18 -4.06
CA VAL A 256 12.07 37.52 -2.63
C VAL A 256 13.42 36.96 -2.22
N LEU A 257 14.37 37.85 -1.92
CA LEU A 257 15.72 37.52 -1.44
C LEU A 257 15.72 37.10 0.03
#